data_AF-A0A6A4ZCV3-F1
#
_entry.id   AF-A0A6A4ZCV3-F1
#
_cell.length_a   1.000
_cell.length_b   1.000
_cell.length_c   1.000
_cell.angle_alpha   90.00
_cell.angle_beta   90.00
_cell.angle_gamma   90.00
#
_symmetry.space_group_name_H-M   'P 1'
#
loop_
_entity.id
_entity.type
_entity.pdbx_description
1 polymer ?
#
loop_
_entity_poly.entity_id
_entity_poly.type
_entity_poly.pdbx_seq_one_letter_code
_entity_poly.pdbx_strand_id
1 'polypeptide(L)'
;MKLSKVALIGLLFVAARVQAQDDAAPAADDSPVIQYDTTTNDISTKTSTSETDPTQGQVAAAAAVQAGATDDQAAQIADDIDNNGASAAAAADNAGLSDDQSAQVITTVVAAADAVVPSQSDAAADAASDVGATDAQAQQIADAVDAGSSVSAAAADAGLSDEQTAQVIDQTTDAADNIADPADVAAAAAIDNGASTSQAVDIAASVDAGSSAAAAASDAGLDSDAVSDIVSQVADSADNVADPADVAADAALDNGASPDQAADVAASVDAGSSAAAAASDAGLDSDAVSDIVGQVADSSDNVADSADVAAAAAAD
;
A
#
# COMPACT_ATOMS: atom_id res chain seq x y z
N MET A 1 -17.51 6.11 51.88
CA MET A 1 -17.17 7.56 51.79
C MET A 1 -15.82 7.74 51.11
N LYS A 2 -15.84 8.38 49.93
CA LYS A 2 -14.87 9.37 49.40
C LYS A 2 -13.48 8.87 48.95
N LEU A 3 -13.26 8.73 47.62
CA LEU A 3 -12.64 9.68 46.64
C LEU A 3 -11.16 9.29 46.38
N SER A 4 -10.80 8.63 45.27
CA SER A 4 -10.49 9.15 43.91
C SER A 4 -9.43 10.25 43.85
N LYS A 5 -8.33 9.98 43.14
CA LYS A 5 -7.48 10.98 42.46
C LYS A 5 -6.86 10.39 41.18
N VAL A 6 -7.52 10.70 40.07
CA VAL A 6 -6.97 10.76 38.71
C VAL A 6 -6.12 12.03 38.62
N ALA A 7 -4.95 11.98 37.98
CA ALA A 7 -4.17 13.16 37.61
C ALA A 7 -4.22 13.31 36.09
N LEU A 8 -5.05 14.27 35.65
CA LEU A 8 -5.18 14.78 34.29
C LEU A 8 -4.31 16.05 34.21
N ILE A 9 -3.31 16.08 33.32
CA ILE A 9 -2.52 17.29 33.04
C ILE A 9 -3.05 17.86 31.72
N GLY A 10 -3.83 18.93 31.82
CA GLY A 10 -4.22 19.78 30.71
C GLY A 10 -3.36 21.04 30.66
N LEU A 11 -2.83 21.37 29.49
CA LEU A 11 -2.07 22.60 29.24
C LEU A 11 -3.03 23.70 28.74
N LEU A 12 -3.00 24.83 29.42
CA LEU A 12 -3.87 26.00 29.24
C LEU A 12 -3.11 27.08 28.45
N PHE A 13 -3.59 27.46 27.26
CA PHE A 13 -3.12 28.65 26.55
C PHE A 13 -4.04 29.85 26.76
N VAL A 14 -3.43 30.97 27.14
CA VAL A 14 -4.06 32.23 27.55
C VAL A 14 -4.28 33.13 26.34
N ALA A 15 -5.53 33.55 26.13
CA ALA A 15 -5.88 34.62 25.19
C ALA A 15 -5.77 36.00 25.85
N ALA A 16 -4.88 36.85 25.34
CA ALA A 16 -4.84 38.28 25.66
C ALA A 16 -5.54 39.07 24.54
N ARG A 17 -6.41 39.99 24.96
CA ARG A 17 -7.29 40.84 24.16
C ARG A 17 -6.89 42.29 24.43
N VAL A 18 -6.63 43.06 23.37
CA VAL A 18 -6.55 44.53 23.41
C VAL A 18 -7.29 45.09 22.19
N GLN A 19 -8.04 46.15 22.41
CA GLN A 19 -9.09 46.68 21.57
C GLN A 19 -8.88 48.20 21.38
N ALA A 20 -8.95 48.70 20.14
CA ALA A 20 -9.30 50.08 19.73
C ALA A 20 -9.26 50.14 18.18
N GLN A 21 -10.39 50.20 17.47
CA GLN A 21 -11.19 51.38 17.04
C GLN A 21 -10.51 52.31 16.00
N ASP A 22 -10.98 52.18 14.76
CA ASP A 22 -11.38 53.19 13.76
C ASP A 22 -10.37 54.31 13.37
N ASP A 23 -9.90 54.28 12.12
CA ASP A 23 -9.84 55.46 11.24
C ASP A 23 -9.41 55.09 9.80
N ALA A 24 -10.12 55.66 8.82
CA ALA A 24 -9.94 55.45 7.39
C ALA A 24 -8.70 56.16 6.79
N ALA A 25 -8.20 55.60 5.68
CA ALA A 25 -6.93 55.88 4.98
C ALA A 25 -6.73 57.30 4.40
N PRO A 26 -5.50 57.59 3.93
CA PRO A 26 -5.37 57.91 2.51
C PRO A 26 -4.25 57.15 1.77
N ALA A 27 -4.39 57.15 0.45
CA ALA A 27 -3.75 56.30 -0.55
C ALA A 27 -2.28 56.62 -0.90
N ALA A 28 -1.72 55.65 -1.65
CA ALA A 28 -0.61 55.71 -2.60
C ALA A 28 0.82 55.52 -2.07
N ASP A 29 1.29 54.27 -2.17
CA ASP A 29 2.63 54.00 -2.70
C ASP A 29 2.49 52.91 -3.78
N ASP A 30 2.68 53.33 -5.02
CA ASP A 30 2.58 52.54 -6.23
C ASP A 30 4.00 52.07 -6.57
N SER A 31 4.36 50.90 -6.04
CA SER A 31 5.55 50.16 -6.44
C SER A 31 5.10 48.78 -6.91
N PRO A 32 5.29 48.41 -8.20
CA PRO A 32 4.86 47.11 -8.68
C PRO A 32 5.69 46.02 -8.01
N VAL A 33 5.06 45.27 -7.11
CA VAL A 33 5.61 43.98 -6.66
C VAL A 33 5.39 43.01 -7.80
N ILE A 34 6.49 42.57 -8.41
CA ILE A 34 6.50 41.37 -9.25
C ILE A 34 6.05 40.21 -8.35
N GLN A 35 4.78 39.81 -8.47
CA GLN A 35 4.35 38.50 -7.98
C GLN A 35 4.99 37.47 -8.89
N TYR A 36 5.91 36.70 -8.34
CA TYR A 36 6.21 35.39 -8.91
C TYR A 36 4.97 34.55 -8.67
N ASP A 37 4.21 34.34 -9.74
CA ASP A 37 3.17 33.33 -9.81
C ASP A 37 3.90 31.97 -9.82
N THR A 38 4.22 31.45 -8.63
CA THR A 38 4.43 30.01 -8.47
C THR A 38 3.05 29.38 -8.50
N THR A 39 2.56 29.13 -9.71
CA THR A 39 1.60 28.07 -9.99
C THR A 39 2.30 26.75 -9.65
N THR A 40 2.32 26.40 -8.37
CA THR A 40 2.39 24.99 -8.00
C THR A 40 1.07 24.42 -8.50
N ASN A 41 1.14 23.49 -9.46
CA ASN A 41 0.02 22.63 -9.79
C ASN A 41 -0.38 21.91 -8.50
N ASP A 42 -1.42 22.40 -7.82
CA ASP A 42 -2.25 21.58 -6.95
C ASP A 42 -2.92 20.55 -7.87
N ILE A 43 -2.20 19.46 -8.14
CA ILE A 43 -2.80 18.19 -8.49
C ILE A 43 -3.74 17.86 -7.33
N SER A 44 -4.97 17.57 -7.69
CA SER A 44 -6.09 17.30 -6.80
C SER A 44 -5.67 16.28 -5.72
N THR A 45 -5.29 16.77 -4.54
CA THR A 45 -5.00 15.90 -3.40
C THR A 45 -6.30 15.31 -2.89
N LYS A 46 -6.30 13.99 -2.79
CA LYS A 46 -7.33 13.09 -2.26
C LYS A 46 -8.29 13.82 -1.30
N THR A 47 -9.58 13.77 -1.60
CA THR A 47 -10.60 14.10 -0.58
C THR A 47 -10.64 12.94 0.41
N SER A 48 -9.64 12.87 1.30
CA SER A 48 -9.57 11.89 2.36
C SER A 48 -10.70 12.13 3.36
N THR A 49 -11.70 11.24 3.35
CA THR A 49 -12.60 11.07 4.48
C THR A 49 -12.21 9.81 5.24
N SER A 50 -11.15 9.86 6.03
CA SER A 50 -11.03 9.08 7.27
C SER A 50 -9.80 9.57 8.05
N GLU A 51 -9.76 9.35 9.35
CA GLU A 51 -8.55 9.55 10.14
C GLU A 51 -7.44 8.74 9.46
N THR A 52 -6.42 9.38 8.88
CA THR A 52 -5.45 8.70 8.01
C THR A 52 -4.70 7.67 8.83
N ASP A 53 -4.96 6.39 8.56
CA ASP A 53 -4.13 5.31 9.06
C ASP A 53 -2.67 5.62 8.69
N PRO A 54 -1.71 5.31 9.58
CA PRO A 54 -0.32 5.61 9.32
C PRO A 54 0.15 4.85 8.07
N THR A 55 0.93 5.50 7.20
CA THR A 55 1.58 4.82 6.07
C THR A 55 2.55 3.76 6.57
N GLN A 56 2.88 2.76 5.74
CA GLN A 56 3.89 1.77 6.09
C GLN A 56 5.23 2.42 6.48
N GLY A 57 5.68 3.45 5.74
CA GLY A 57 6.88 4.20 6.09
C GLY A 57 6.80 4.88 7.46
N GLN A 58 5.63 5.41 7.84
CA GLN A 58 5.42 5.96 9.19
C GLN A 58 5.46 4.89 10.29
N VAL A 59 4.87 3.71 10.03
CA VAL A 59 4.95 2.56 10.94
C VAL A 59 6.40 2.12 11.11
N ALA A 60 7.13 1.96 10.01
CA ALA A 60 8.54 1.57 9.99
C ALA A 60 9.43 2.57 10.73
N ALA A 61 9.26 3.86 10.48
CA ALA A 61 9.99 4.92 11.17
C ALA A 61 9.73 4.91 12.68
N ALA A 62 8.47 4.75 13.08
CA ALA A 62 8.11 4.65 14.49
C ALA A 62 8.71 3.39 15.15
N ALA A 63 8.75 2.26 14.45
CA ALA A 63 9.40 1.04 14.90
C ALA A 63 10.92 1.23 15.04
N ALA A 64 11.56 1.91 14.09
CA ALA A 64 13.00 2.19 14.11
C ALA A 64 13.39 3.05 15.33
N VAL A 65 12.62 4.11 15.62
CA VAL A 65 12.85 4.94 16.82
C VAL A 65 12.70 4.11 18.10
N GLN A 66 11.70 3.23 18.18
CA GLN A 66 11.51 2.33 19.31
C GLN A 66 12.67 1.34 19.47
N ALA A 67 13.24 0.87 18.35
CA ALA A 67 14.44 0.05 18.30
C ALA A 67 15.74 0.83 18.58
N GLY A 68 15.67 2.15 18.77
CA GLY A 68 16.81 3.00 19.14
C GLY A 68 17.55 3.66 17.98
N ALA A 69 16.94 3.73 16.79
CA ALA A 69 17.44 4.53 15.67
C ALA A 69 17.36 6.04 15.99
N THR A 70 18.10 6.84 15.22
CA THR A 70 17.96 8.32 15.28
C THR A 70 16.74 8.78 14.49
N ASP A 71 16.28 10.00 14.75
CA ASP A 71 15.20 10.62 13.99
C ASP A 71 15.56 10.77 12.50
N ASP A 72 16.84 11.02 12.17
CA ASP A 72 17.31 11.10 10.78
C ASP A 72 17.23 9.72 10.07
N GLN A 73 17.58 8.64 10.77
CA GLN A 73 17.46 7.28 10.24
C GLN A 73 15.99 6.89 10.05
N ALA A 74 15.13 7.20 11.01
CA ALA A 74 13.70 6.94 10.91
C ALA A 74 13.05 7.74 9.76
N ALA A 75 13.44 8.99 9.57
CA ALA A 75 12.96 9.81 8.45
C ALA A 75 13.41 9.25 7.10
N GLN A 76 14.65 8.77 7.01
CA GLN A 76 15.15 8.10 5.80
C GLN A 76 14.35 6.83 5.49
N ILE A 77 14.05 6.01 6.52
CA ILE A 77 13.27 4.78 6.34
C ILE A 77 11.87 5.08 5.80
N ALA A 78 11.18 6.07 6.37
CA ALA A 78 9.87 6.46 5.88
C ALA A 78 9.91 6.94 4.42
N ASP A 79 10.91 7.75 4.05
CA ASP A 79 11.07 8.25 2.68
C ASP A 79 11.38 7.12 1.69
N ASP A 80 12.24 6.18 2.07
CA ASP A 80 12.59 5.05 1.21
C ASP A 80 11.39 4.12 0.96
N ILE A 81 10.54 3.88 1.95
CA ILE A 81 9.33 3.06 1.78
C ILE A 81 8.28 3.84 0.98
N ASP A 82 7.85 5.00 1.47
CA ASP A 82 6.69 5.70 0.93
C ASP A 82 6.95 6.38 -0.43
N ASN A 83 8.20 6.76 -0.74
CA ASN A 83 8.52 7.51 -1.96
C ASN A 83 9.46 6.77 -2.93
N ASN A 84 10.22 5.78 -2.45
CA ASN A 84 11.17 5.03 -3.29
C ASN A 84 10.79 3.55 -3.47
N GLY A 85 9.66 3.09 -2.90
CA GLY A 85 9.16 1.73 -3.03
C GLY A 85 10.09 0.67 -2.43
N ALA A 86 10.89 1.04 -1.42
CA ALA A 86 11.77 0.09 -0.75
C ALA A 86 11.01 -0.78 0.26
N SER A 87 11.38 -2.05 0.35
CA SER A 87 10.99 -2.91 1.47
C SER A 87 11.48 -2.33 2.82
N ALA A 88 10.83 -2.70 3.92
CA ALA A 88 11.23 -2.27 5.25
C ALA A 88 12.64 -2.78 5.61
N ALA A 89 13.00 -3.98 5.14
CA ALA A 89 14.35 -4.52 5.23
C ALA A 89 15.38 -3.67 4.47
N ALA A 90 15.12 -3.36 3.19
CA ALA A 90 16.02 -2.55 2.37
C ALA A 90 16.16 -1.12 2.92
N ALA A 91 15.06 -0.50 3.34
CA ALA A 91 15.06 0.82 3.96
C ALA A 91 15.86 0.85 5.27
N ALA A 92 15.72 -0.19 6.11
CA ALA A 92 16.48 -0.32 7.36
C ALA A 92 17.99 -0.49 7.10
N ASP A 93 18.39 -1.29 6.11
CA ASP A 93 19.80 -1.44 5.70
C ASP A 93 20.39 -0.13 5.16
N ASN A 94 19.65 0.56 4.28
CA ASN A 94 20.03 1.87 3.74
C ASN A 94 20.24 2.92 4.84
N ALA A 95 19.39 2.90 5.87
CA ALA A 95 19.52 3.76 7.05
C ALA A 95 20.64 3.32 8.01
N GLY A 96 21.30 2.18 7.76
CA GLY A 96 22.40 1.66 8.56
C GLY A 96 21.98 1.17 9.94
N LEU A 97 20.76 0.61 10.04
CA LEU A 97 20.31 -0.07 11.25
C LEU A 97 21.09 -1.37 11.47
N SER A 98 21.22 -1.81 12.73
CA SER A 98 21.74 -3.16 13.01
C SER A 98 20.66 -4.22 12.74
N ASP A 99 21.04 -5.47 12.51
CA ASP A 99 20.11 -6.59 12.27
C ASP A 99 18.98 -6.69 13.32
N ASP A 100 19.30 -6.48 14.60
CA ASP A 100 18.29 -6.52 15.68
C ASP A 100 17.27 -5.38 15.59
N GLN A 101 17.67 -4.24 15.03
CA GLN A 101 16.80 -3.09 14.79
C GLN A 101 15.99 -3.29 13.51
N SER A 102 16.63 -3.75 12.42
CA SER A 102 15.96 -4.08 11.16
C SER A 102 14.88 -5.14 11.38
N ALA A 103 15.19 -6.22 12.13
CA ALA A 103 14.22 -7.26 12.46
C ALA A 103 12.99 -6.71 13.23
N GLN A 104 13.18 -5.74 14.12
CA GLN A 104 12.06 -5.08 14.81
C GLN A 104 11.21 -4.22 13.87
N VAL A 105 11.85 -3.53 12.91
CA VAL A 105 11.14 -2.74 11.90
C VAL A 105 10.31 -3.66 11.00
N ILE A 106 10.95 -4.67 10.40
CA ILE A 106 10.32 -5.65 9.51
C ILE A 106 9.10 -6.30 10.19
N THR A 107 9.29 -6.89 11.38
CA THR A 107 8.19 -7.57 12.09
C THR A 107 7.05 -6.63 12.48
N THR A 108 7.35 -5.34 12.75
CA THR A 108 6.31 -4.36 13.07
C THR A 108 5.53 -3.93 11.83
N VAL A 109 6.19 -3.76 10.69
CA VAL A 109 5.54 -3.40 9.42
C VAL A 109 4.64 -4.53 8.94
N VAL A 110 5.15 -5.77 8.92
CA VAL A 110 4.35 -6.95 8.54
C VAL A 110 3.14 -7.12 9.47
N ALA A 111 3.34 -7.02 10.79
CA ALA A 111 2.22 -7.12 11.73
C ALA A 111 1.20 -5.98 11.61
N ALA A 112 1.62 -4.80 11.11
CA ALA A 112 0.70 -3.71 10.83
C ALA A 112 -0.10 -3.95 9.55
N ALA A 113 0.55 -4.46 8.49
CA ALA A 113 -0.11 -4.88 7.25
C ALA A 113 -1.15 -5.97 7.52
N ASP A 114 -0.78 -7.05 8.22
CA ASP A 114 -1.67 -8.16 8.58
C ASP A 114 -2.90 -7.72 9.39
N ALA A 115 -2.81 -6.59 10.10
CA ALA A 115 -3.90 -6.08 10.92
C ALA A 115 -4.93 -5.27 10.12
N VAL A 116 -4.57 -4.78 8.93
CA VAL A 116 -5.39 -3.83 8.16
C VAL A 116 -5.74 -4.31 6.76
N VAL A 117 -4.92 -5.16 6.15
CA VAL A 117 -5.15 -5.67 4.80
C VAL A 117 -6.21 -6.79 4.86
N PRO A 118 -7.41 -6.58 4.30
CA PRO A 118 -8.40 -7.64 4.13
C PRO A 118 -8.00 -8.59 2.99
N SER A 119 -8.72 -9.71 2.87
CA SER A 119 -8.66 -10.49 1.64
C SER A 119 -9.23 -9.67 0.47
N GLN A 120 -8.74 -9.93 -0.75
CA GLN A 120 -9.22 -9.21 -1.94
C GLN A 120 -10.72 -9.43 -2.16
N SER A 121 -11.23 -10.63 -1.87
CA SER A 121 -12.66 -10.96 -2.00
C SER A 121 -13.52 -10.25 -0.95
N ASP A 122 -13.05 -10.14 0.30
CA ASP A 122 -13.73 -9.36 1.34
C ASP A 122 -13.73 -7.86 0.98
N ALA A 123 -12.59 -7.31 0.54
CA ALA A 123 -12.49 -5.92 0.09
C ALA A 123 -13.45 -5.62 -1.07
N ALA A 124 -13.48 -6.49 -2.08
CA ALA A 124 -14.37 -6.35 -3.23
C ALA A 124 -15.85 -6.41 -2.84
N ALA A 125 -16.21 -7.28 -1.89
CA ALA A 125 -17.59 -7.41 -1.40
C ALA A 125 -18.04 -6.17 -0.61
N ASP A 126 -17.17 -5.64 0.25
CA ASP A 126 -17.42 -4.44 1.04
C ASP A 126 -17.52 -3.21 0.11
N ALA A 127 -16.58 -3.05 -0.82
CA ALA A 127 -16.61 -1.98 -1.82
C ALA A 127 -17.87 -2.05 -2.71
N ALA A 128 -18.26 -3.25 -3.14
CA ALA A 128 -19.52 -3.45 -3.88
C ALA A 128 -20.74 -3.00 -3.06
N SER A 129 -20.76 -3.31 -1.76
CA SER A 129 -21.83 -2.89 -0.86
C SER A 129 -21.90 -1.37 -0.71
N ASP A 130 -20.74 -0.70 -0.62
CA ASP A 130 -20.64 0.75 -0.49
C ASP A 130 -21.13 1.51 -1.73
N VAL A 131 -20.94 0.95 -2.93
CA VAL A 131 -21.49 1.49 -4.19
C VAL A 131 -22.96 1.11 -4.43
N GLY A 132 -23.60 0.45 -3.45
CA GLY A 132 -25.02 0.12 -3.47
C GLY A 132 -25.38 -1.16 -4.20
N ALA A 133 -24.44 -2.11 -4.37
CA ALA A 133 -24.75 -3.45 -4.83
C ALA A 133 -25.69 -4.17 -3.84
N THR A 134 -26.43 -5.15 -4.33
CA THR A 134 -27.20 -6.04 -3.44
C THR A 134 -26.27 -7.05 -2.76
N ASP A 135 -26.65 -7.56 -1.59
CA ASP A 135 -25.92 -8.63 -0.90
C ASP A 135 -25.61 -9.84 -1.82
N ALA A 136 -26.53 -10.14 -2.75
CA ALA A 136 -26.34 -11.24 -3.71
C ALA A 136 -25.28 -10.91 -4.77
N GLN A 137 -25.17 -9.65 -5.19
CA GLN A 137 -24.14 -9.20 -6.12
C GLN A 137 -22.79 -9.12 -5.41
N ALA A 138 -22.72 -8.56 -4.20
CA ALA A 138 -21.50 -8.53 -3.39
C ALA A 138 -20.95 -9.95 -3.14
N GLN A 139 -21.81 -10.90 -2.77
CA GLN A 139 -21.40 -12.30 -2.62
C GLN A 139 -20.96 -12.93 -3.95
N GLN A 140 -21.65 -12.64 -5.05
CA GLN A 140 -21.23 -13.14 -6.37
C GLN A 140 -19.85 -12.62 -6.76
N ILE A 141 -19.53 -11.37 -6.43
CA ILE A 141 -18.22 -10.76 -6.67
C ILE A 141 -17.17 -11.48 -5.81
N ALA A 142 -17.40 -11.60 -4.50
CA ALA A 142 -16.49 -12.30 -3.58
C ALA A 142 -16.18 -13.73 -4.04
N ASP A 143 -17.22 -14.52 -4.35
CA ASP A 143 -17.08 -15.90 -4.81
C ASP A 143 -16.28 -16.01 -6.13
N ALA A 144 -16.39 -15.00 -7.00
CA ALA A 144 -15.67 -14.98 -8.27
C ALA A 144 -14.20 -14.59 -8.07
N VAL A 145 -13.93 -13.62 -7.19
CA VAL A 145 -12.57 -13.20 -6.82
C VAL A 145 -11.82 -14.34 -6.12
N ASP A 146 -12.46 -15.02 -5.16
CA ASP A 146 -11.91 -16.24 -4.53
C ASP A 146 -11.61 -17.36 -5.54
N ALA A 147 -12.33 -17.38 -6.67
CA ALA A 147 -12.10 -18.33 -7.76
C ALA A 147 -11.02 -17.88 -8.76
N GLY A 148 -10.40 -16.72 -8.53
CA GLY A 148 -9.31 -16.14 -9.32
C GLY A 148 -9.75 -15.22 -10.45
N SER A 149 -10.95 -14.64 -10.41
CA SER A 149 -11.34 -13.56 -11.32
C SER A 149 -10.80 -12.21 -10.82
N SER A 150 -10.44 -11.33 -11.74
CA SER A 150 -10.26 -9.90 -11.43
C SER A 150 -11.56 -9.29 -10.87
N VAL A 151 -11.42 -8.28 -10.02
CA VAL A 151 -12.53 -7.55 -9.39
C VAL A 151 -13.37 -6.87 -10.46
N SER A 152 -12.73 -6.27 -11.46
CA SER A 152 -13.38 -5.64 -12.61
C SER A 152 -14.26 -6.63 -13.39
N ALA A 153 -13.76 -7.82 -13.71
CA ALA A 153 -14.54 -8.86 -14.39
C ALA A 153 -15.69 -9.37 -13.51
N ALA A 154 -15.42 -9.62 -12.22
CA ALA A 154 -16.43 -10.09 -11.27
C ALA A 154 -17.58 -9.09 -11.08
N ALA A 155 -17.26 -7.80 -10.94
CA ALA A 155 -18.23 -6.71 -10.82
C ALA A 155 -19.10 -6.56 -12.07
N ALA A 156 -18.49 -6.61 -13.26
CA ALA A 156 -19.20 -6.58 -14.54
C ALA A 156 -20.16 -7.78 -14.69
N ASP A 157 -19.71 -8.98 -14.34
CA ASP A 157 -20.53 -10.21 -14.38
C ASP A 157 -21.66 -10.21 -13.34
N ALA A 158 -21.47 -9.53 -12.21
CA ALA A 158 -22.53 -9.26 -11.23
C ALA A 158 -23.52 -8.18 -11.71
N GLY A 159 -23.26 -7.54 -12.85
CA GLY A 159 -24.14 -6.58 -13.50
C GLY A 159 -24.12 -5.20 -12.86
N LEU A 160 -23.00 -4.81 -12.23
CA LEU A 160 -22.76 -3.43 -11.84
C LEU A 160 -22.57 -2.54 -13.09
N SER A 161 -22.85 -1.23 -12.97
CA SER A 161 -22.52 -0.29 -14.04
C SER A 161 -21.01 -0.04 -14.09
N ASP A 162 -20.53 0.55 -15.18
CA ASP A 162 -19.11 0.88 -15.33
C ASP A 162 -18.65 1.88 -14.25
N GLU A 163 -19.50 2.85 -13.87
CA GLU A 163 -19.19 3.77 -12.76
C GLU A 163 -19.13 3.08 -11.39
N GLN A 164 -19.99 2.08 -11.16
CA GLN A 164 -19.95 1.31 -9.92
C GLN A 164 -18.71 0.42 -9.89
N THR A 165 -18.42 -0.25 -11.01
CA THR A 165 -17.24 -1.11 -11.18
C THR A 165 -15.96 -0.33 -10.95
N ALA A 166 -15.83 0.87 -11.53
CA ALA A 166 -14.70 1.76 -11.30
C ALA A 166 -14.50 2.11 -9.82
N GLN A 167 -15.57 2.40 -9.08
CA GLN A 167 -15.48 2.68 -7.64
C GLN A 167 -15.13 1.44 -6.80
N VAL A 168 -15.57 0.25 -7.22
CA VAL A 168 -15.21 -1.00 -6.55
C VAL A 168 -13.74 -1.31 -6.76
N ILE A 169 -13.23 -1.14 -7.98
CA ILE A 169 -11.81 -1.31 -8.31
C ILE A 169 -10.95 -0.37 -7.48
N ASP A 170 -11.29 0.93 -7.45
CA ASP A 170 -10.61 1.97 -6.67
C ASP A 170 -10.50 1.60 -5.19
N GLN A 171 -11.62 1.29 -4.55
CA GLN A 171 -11.63 0.91 -3.13
C GLN A 171 -10.93 -0.42 -2.84
N THR A 172 -11.01 -1.39 -3.75
CA THR A 172 -10.38 -2.71 -3.55
C THR A 172 -8.87 -2.64 -3.75
N THR A 173 -8.40 -1.83 -4.70
CA THR A 173 -6.97 -1.61 -4.98
C THR A 173 -6.35 -0.79 -3.85
N ASP A 174 -7.00 0.28 -3.39
CA ASP A 174 -6.60 1.06 -2.20
C ASP A 174 -6.47 0.17 -0.94
N ALA A 175 -7.30 -0.88 -0.80
CA ALA A 175 -7.20 -1.82 0.32
C ALA A 175 -5.94 -2.71 0.25
N ALA A 176 -5.41 -2.94 -0.95
CA ALA A 176 -4.20 -3.73 -1.21
C ALA A 176 -2.90 -2.91 -1.09
N ASP A 177 -2.96 -1.58 -1.12
CA ASP A 177 -1.78 -0.69 -1.02
C ASP A 177 -0.89 -0.93 0.22
N ASN A 178 -1.47 -1.50 1.29
CA ASN A 178 -0.75 -1.74 2.55
C ASN A 178 -0.22 -3.17 2.69
N ILE A 179 -0.20 -3.96 1.63
CA ILE A 179 0.45 -5.28 1.63
C ILE A 179 1.93 -5.14 1.93
N ALA A 180 2.45 -5.98 2.81
CA ALA A 180 3.87 -6.00 3.12
C ALA A 180 4.66 -6.64 1.97
N ASP A 181 5.87 -6.13 1.74
CA ASP A 181 6.78 -6.67 0.73
C ASP A 181 7.07 -8.17 1.01
N PRO A 182 7.10 -9.05 -0.01
CA PRO A 182 7.40 -10.47 0.14
C PRO A 182 8.71 -10.76 0.90
N ALA A 183 9.74 -9.93 0.76
CA ALA A 183 11.00 -10.04 1.48
C ALA A 183 10.80 -9.80 2.99
N ASP A 184 9.98 -8.82 3.35
CA ASP A 184 9.64 -8.51 4.74
C ASP A 184 8.79 -9.63 5.35
N VAL A 185 7.78 -10.12 4.63
CA VAL A 185 6.95 -11.26 5.05
C VAL A 185 7.82 -12.49 5.28
N ALA A 186 8.72 -12.81 4.34
CA ALA A 186 9.62 -13.95 4.47
C ALA A 186 10.53 -13.85 5.70
N ALA A 187 11.09 -12.66 5.96
CA ALA A 187 11.94 -12.42 7.11
C ALA A 187 11.18 -12.45 8.44
N ALA A 188 9.98 -11.86 8.50
CA ALA A 188 9.12 -11.93 9.68
C ALA A 188 8.73 -13.39 9.99
N ALA A 189 8.29 -14.14 8.97
CA ALA A 189 7.96 -15.56 9.10
C ALA A 189 9.17 -16.39 9.56
N ALA A 190 10.38 -16.08 9.09
CA ALA A 190 11.61 -16.73 9.53
C ALA A 190 11.91 -16.47 11.01
N ILE A 191 11.69 -15.24 11.49
CA ILE A 191 11.85 -14.87 12.92
C ILE A 191 10.87 -15.67 13.79
N ASP A 192 9.61 -15.78 13.37
CA ASP A 192 8.60 -16.57 14.08
C ASP A 192 8.94 -18.06 14.12
N ASN A 193 9.66 -18.54 13.10
CA ASN A 193 10.24 -19.88 13.04
C ASN A 193 11.59 -20.02 13.77
N GLY A 194 12.02 -19.00 14.51
CA GLY A 194 13.19 -19.05 15.38
C GLY A 194 14.53 -18.81 14.68
N ALA A 195 14.53 -18.25 13.47
CA ALA A 195 15.74 -17.74 12.83
C ALA A 195 16.39 -16.64 13.69
N SER A 196 17.71 -16.46 13.57
CA SER A 196 18.36 -15.27 14.12
C SER A 196 17.96 -14.02 13.32
N THR A 197 18.09 -12.85 13.94
CA THR A 197 17.86 -11.55 13.29
C THR A 197 18.74 -11.39 12.05
N SER A 198 20.00 -11.80 12.12
CA SER A 198 20.90 -11.83 10.96
C SER A 198 20.42 -12.75 9.84
N GLN A 199 19.90 -13.95 10.16
CA GLN A 199 19.37 -14.87 9.15
C GLN A 199 18.13 -14.28 8.48
N ALA A 200 17.25 -13.64 9.24
CA ALA A 200 16.06 -12.99 8.70
C ALA A 200 16.41 -11.84 7.75
N VAL A 201 17.39 -11.00 8.11
CA VAL A 201 17.88 -9.92 7.24
C VAL A 201 18.55 -10.47 5.98
N ASP A 202 19.36 -11.54 6.09
CA ASP A 202 19.96 -12.21 4.94
C ASP A 202 18.89 -12.81 4.00
N ILE A 203 17.78 -13.33 4.56
CA ILE A 203 16.64 -13.84 3.80
C ILE A 203 15.96 -12.70 3.04
N ALA A 204 15.59 -11.61 3.72
CA ALA A 204 14.96 -10.45 3.08
C ALA A 204 15.80 -9.93 1.91
N ALA A 205 17.09 -9.67 2.15
CA ALA A 205 18.00 -9.18 1.11
C ALA A 205 18.16 -10.16 -0.07
N SER A 206 18.03 -11.46 0.18
CA SER A 206 18.07 -12.47 -0.89
C SER A 206 16.79 -12.48 -1.72
N VAL A 207 15.63 -12.27 -1.08
CA VAL A 207 14.31 -12.17 -1.73
C VAL A 207 14.21 -10.87 -2.55
N ASP A 208 14.60 -9.73 -1.98
CA ASP A 208 14.72 -8.44 -2.70
C ASP A 208 15.63 -8.55 -3.94
N ALA A 209 16.66 -9.40 -3.87
CA ALA A 209 17.55 -9.66 -5.00
C ALA A 209 16.95 -10.61 -6.06
N GLY A 210 15.71 -11.06 -5.88
CA GLY A 210 14.95 -11.91 -6.79
C GLY A 210 15.08 -13.42 -6.52
N SER A 211 15.44 -13.83 -5.30
CA SER A 211 15.38 -15.25 -4.91
C SER A 211 13.98 -15.58 -4.40
N SER A 212 13.47 -16.78 -4.69
CA SER A 212 12.29 -17.31 -3.99
C SER A 212 12.54 -17.38 -2.48
N ALA A 213 11.51 -17.13 -1.67
CA ALA A 213 11.56 -17.22 -0.21
C ALA A 213 12.04 -18.61 0.25
N ALA A 214 11.60 -19.68 -0.44
CA ALA A 214 12.05 -21.04 -0.14
C ALA A 214 13.58 -21.21 -0.26
N ALA A 215 14.17 -20.69 -1.35
CA ALA A 215 15.60 -20.76 -1.61
C ALA A 215 16.38 -19.91 -0.59
N ALA A 216 15.93 -18.68 -0.35
CA ALA A 216 16.55 -17.79 0.63
C ALA A 216 16.57 -18.41 2.04
N ALA A 217 15.43 -18.94 2.50
CA ALA A 217 15.30 -19.61 3.79
C ALA A 217 16.19 -20.86 3.90
N SER A 218 16.24 -21.66 2.83
CA SER A 218 17.11 -22.86 2.76
C SER A 218 18.59 -22.51 2.81
N ASP A 219 19.02 -21.46 2.09
CA ASP A 219 20.40 -20.99 2.07
C ASP A 219 20.81 -20.37 3.41
N ALA A 220 19.86 -19.74 4.12
CA ALA A 220 20.03 -19.31 5.50
C ALA A 220 20.12 -20.48 6.50
N GLY A 221 19.89 -21.73 6.05
CA GLY A 221 20.06 -22.95 6.83
C GLY A 221 18.86 -23.29 7.72
N LEU A 222 17.68 -22.77 7.41
CA LEU A 222 16.44 -23.16 8.08
C LEU A 222 16.05 -24.60 7.69
N ASP A 223 15.31 -25.27 8.59
CA ASP A 223 14.81 -26.60 8.30
C ASP A 223 13.57 -26.57 7.40
N SER A 224 13.17 -27.74 6.90
CA SER A 224 12.08 -27.83 5.91
C SER A 224 10.73 -27.38 6.44
N ASP A 225 10.49 -27.50 7.75
CA ASP A 225 9.21 -27.13 8.34
C ASP A 225 9.14 -25.60 8.37
N ALA A 226 10.20 -24.94 8.85
CA ALA A 226 10.33 -23.48 8.79
C ALA A 226 10.27 -22.91 7.36
N VAL A 227 10.94 -23.56 6.40
CA VAL A 227 10.88 -23.16 4.98
C VAL A 227 9.45 -23.25 4.45
N SER A 228 8.71 -24.32 4.79
CA SER A 228 7.32 -24.47 4.37
C SER A 228 6.43 -23.37 4.94
N ASP A 229 6.57 -23.06 6.22
CA ASP A 229 5.77 -22.03 6.89
C ASP A 229 6.04 -20.63 6.32
N ILE A 230 7.29 -20.33 5.96
CA ILE A 230 7.67 -19.08 5.28
C ILE A 230 7.00 -18.97 3.91
N VAL A 231 7.09 -20.03 3.11
CA VAL A 231 6.49 -20.07 1.77
C VAL A 231 4.98 -19.89 1.82
N SER A 232 4.31 -20.55 2.77
CA SER A 232 2.87 -20.38 2.97
C SER A 232 2.51 -18.94 3.33
N GLN A 233 3.22 -18.31 4.26
CA GLN A 233 2.92 -16.92 4.65
C GLN A 233 3.17 -15.92 3.51
N VAL A 234 4.24 -16.09 2.73
CA VAL A 234 4.52 -15.25 1.56
C VAL A 234 3.45 -15.43 0.50
N ALA A 235 2.99 -16.66 0.26
CA ALA A 235 1.90 -16.94 -0.67
C ALA A 235 0.56 -16.34 -0.18
N ASP A 236 0.20 -16.57 1.09
CA ASP A 236 -1.03 -16.04 1.70
C ASP A 236 -1.08 -14.50 1.65
N SER A 237 0.08 -13.84 1.82
CA SER A 237 0.18 -12.38 1.69
C SER A 237 0.03 -11.94 0.23
N ALA A 238 0.69 -12.63 -0.70
CA ALA A 238 0.63 -12.35 -2.13
C ALA A 238 -0.76 -12.59 -2.75
N ASP A 239 -1.57 -13.49 -2.18
CA ASP A 239 -2.96 -13.72 -2.61
C ASP A 239 -3.87 -12.49 -2.40
N ASN A 240 -3.44 -11.52 -1.59
CA ASN A 240 -4.18 -10.26 -1.39
C ASN A 240 -3.77 -9.16 -2.38
N VAL A 241 -2.70 -9.37 -3.16
CA VAL A 241 -2.24 -8.39 -4.15
C VAL A 241 -3.30 -8.21 -5.22
N ALA A 242 -3.58 -6.95 -5.57
CA ALA A 242 -4.56 -6.64 -6.59
C ALA A 242 -4.19 -7.24 -7.95
N ASP A 243 -5.20 -7.67 -8.71
CA ASP A 243 -4.97 -8.20 -10.05
C ASP A 243 -4.38 -7.11 -10.96
N PRO A 244 -3.37 -7.41 -11.81
CA PRO A 244 -2.78 -6.42 -12.71
C PRO A 244 -3.79 -5.67 -13.61
N ALA A 245 -4.91 -6.29 -13.97
CA ALA A 245 -5.98 -5.63 -14.72
C ALA A 245 -6.70 -4.58 -13.88
N ASP A 246 -6.94 -4.87 -12.61
CA ASP A 246 -7.59 -3.96 -11.66
C ASP A 246 -6.65 -2.79 -11.33
N VAL A 247 -5.37 -3.06 -11.04
CA VAL A 247 -4.34 -2.01 -10.83
C VAL A 247 -4.23 -1.10 -12.05
N ALA A 248 -4.23 -1.67 -13.26
CA ALA A 248 -4.14 -0.86 -14.48
C ALA A 248 -5.37 0.03 -14.70
N ALA A 249 -6.56 -0.46 -14.35
CA ALA A 249 -7.79 0.31 -14.43
C ALA A 249 -7.86 1.39 -13.37
N ASP A 250 -7.45 1.09 -12.14
CA ASP A 250 -7.36 2.05 -11.05
C ASP A 250 -6.41 3.20 -11.38
N ALA A 251 -5.19 2.86 -11.79
CA ALA A 251 -4.19 3.81 -12.25
C ALA A 251 -4.70 4.69 -13.41
N ALA A 252 -5.54 4.14 -14.29
CA ALA A 252 -6.16 4.90 -15.37
C ALA A 252 -7.19 5.91 -14.84
N LEU A 253 -8.01 5.52 -13.85
CA LEU A 253 -8.98 6.40 -13.19
C LEU A 253 -8.28 7.56 -12.48
N ASP A 254 -7.17 7.28 -11.79
CA ASP A 254 -6.32 8.28 -11.14
C ASP A 254 -5.75 9.30 -12.14
N ASN A 255 -5.46 8.84 -13.35
CA ASN A 255 -5.04 9.66 -14.48
C ASN A 255 -6.20 10.34 -15.22
N GLY A 256 -7.42 10.29 -14.68
CA GLY A 256 -8.59 10.98 -15.20
C GLY A 256 -9.27 10.30 -16.39
N ALA A 257 -9.02 9.00 -16.61
CA ALA A 257 -9.78 8.21 -17.55
C ALA A 257 -11.27 8.17 -17.17
N SER A 258 -12.16 8.04 -18.15
CA SER A 258 -13.56 7.72 -17.83
C SER A 258 -13.71 6.28 -17.37
N PRO A 259 -14.77 5.93 -16.61
CA PRO A 259 -15.07 4.54 -16.24
C PRO A 259 -15.06 3.57 -17.43
N ASP A 260 -15.64 3.97 -18.57
CA ASP A 260 -15.61 3.17 -19.81
C ASP A 260 -14.17 2.88 -20.28
N GLN A 261 -13.25 3.86 -20.17
CA GLN A 261 -11.86 3.70 -20.60
C GLN A 261 -11.10 2.79 -19.63
N ALA A 262 -11.32 2.94 -18.32
CA ALA A 262 -10.74 2.07 -17.31
C ALA A 262 -11.21 0.60 -17.49
N ALA A 263 -12.50 0.39 -17.80
CA ALA A 263 -13.04 -0.92 -18.12
C ALA A 263 -12.41 -1.52 -19.39
N ASP A 264 -12.20 -0.71 -20.44
CA ASP A 264 -11.50 -1.15 -21.65
C ASP A 264 -10.04 -1.53 -21.37
N VAL A 265 -9.36 -0.83 -20.44
CA VAL A 265 -8.00 -1.15 -19.99
C VAL A 265 -7.98 -2.49 -19.25
N ALA A 266 -8.78 -2.66 -18.20
CA ALA A 266 -8.88 -3.91 -17.44
C ALA A 266 -9.15 -5.10 -18.35
N ALA A 267 -10.20 -5.02 -19.17
CA ALA A 267 -10.58 -6.11 -20.08
C ALA A 267 -9.47 -6.48 -21.08
N SER A 268 -8.68 -5.49 -21.51
CA SER A 268 -7.55 -5.73 -22.42
C SER A 268 -6.37 -6.41 -21.71
N VAL A 269 -6.10 -6.03 -20.46
CA VAL A 269 -5.05 -6.65 -19.62
C VAL A 269 -5.43 -8.07 -19.25
N ASP A 270 -6.67 -8.33 -18.84
CA ASP A 270 -7.22 -9.67 -18.61
C ASP A 270 -7.12 -10.57 -19.85
N ALA A 271 -7.30 -9.98 -21.03
CA ALA A 271 -7.11 -10.69 -22.30
C ALA A 271 -5.63 -10.98 -22.65
N GLY A 272 -4.69 -10.55 -21.80
CA GLY A 272 -3.25 -10.77 -21.92
C GLY A 272 -2.49 -9.65 -22.64
N SER A 273 -3.08 -8.46 -22.78
CA SER A 273 -2.34 -7.28 -23.26
C SER A 273 -1.45 -6.73 -22.15
N SER A 274 -0.35 -6.07 -22.51
CA SER A 274 0.39 -5.29 -21.52
C SER A 274 -0.41 -4.04 -21.12
N ALA A 275 -0.25 -3.58 -19.87
CA ALA A 275 -0.91 -2.37 -19.37
C ALA A 275 -0.67 -1.15 -20.29
N ALA A 276 0.57 -1.00 -20.79
CA ALA A 276 0.91 0.07 -21.73
C ALA A 276 0.10 0.01 -23.04
N ALA A 277 -0.10 -1.19 -23.60
CA ALA A 277 -0.84 -1.37 -24.84
C ALA A 277 -2.34 -1.13 -24.61
N ALA A 278 -2.88 -1.68 -23.51
CA ALA A 278 -4.26 -1.49 -23.09
C ALA A 278 -4.60 0.01 -22.90
N ALA A 279 -3.78 0.73 -22.14
CA ALA A 279 -3.94 2.17 -21.91
C ALA A 279 -3.86 3.00 -23.20
N SER A 280 -2.90 2.69 -24.09
CA SER A 280 -2.78 3.36 -25.38
C SER A 280 -3.98 3.08 -26.30
N ASP A 281 -4.52 1.86 -26.30
CA ASP A 281 -5.66 1.48 -27.13
C ASP A 281 -6.96 2.10 -26.59
N ALA A 282 -7.07 2.29 -25.26
CA ALA A 282 -8.12 3.07 -24.60
C ALA A 282 -8.01 4.60 -24.85
N GLY A 283 -6.94 5.05 -25.52
CA GLY A 283 -6.76 6.43 -25.95
C GLY A 283 -6.21 7.37 -24.87
N LEU A 284 -5.57 6.83 -23.82
CA LEU A 284 -4.88 7.62 -22.81
C LEU A 284 -3.59 8.24 -23.37
N ASP A 285 -3.16 9.35 -22.77
CA ASP A 285 -1.93 10.01 -23.18
C ASP A 285 -0.68 9.31 -22.63
N SER A 286 0.49 9.74 -23.09
CA SER A 286 1.75 9.07 -22.76
C SER A 286 2.15 9.18 -21.29
N ASP A 287 1.71 10.24 -20.60
CA ASP A 287 2.05 10.45 -19.20
C ASP A 287 1.21 9.49 -18.36
N ALA A 288 -0.10 9.43 -18.61
CA ALA A 288 -0.99 8.43 -18.02
C ALA A 288 -0.53 6.98 -18.29
N VAL A 289 -0.13 6.67 -19.53
CA VAL A 289 0.41 5.33 -19.88
C VAL A 289 1.66 5.00 -19.06
N SER A 290 2.54 5.97 -18.81
CA SER A 290 3.76 5.74 -18.03
C SER A 290 3.43 5.46 -16.57
N ASP A 291 2.50 6.22 -15.99
CA ASP A 291 2.10 6.08 -14.59
C ASP A 291 1.39 4.74 -14.34
N ILE A 292 0.48 4.34 -15.25
CA ILE A 292 -0.18 3.02 -15.21
C ILE A 292 0.86 1.88 -15.24
N VAL A 293 1.87 1.98 -16.10
CA VAL A 293 2.93 0.96 -16.17
C VAL A 293 3.76 0.93 -14.89
N GLY A 294 4.02 2.09 -14.29
CA GLY A 294 4.71 2.19 -13.00
C GLY A 294 3.93 1.46 -11.91
N GLN A 295 2.66 1.82 -11.70
CA GLN A 295 1.84 1.23 -10.64
C GLN A 295 1.64 -0.28 -10.80
N VAL A 296 1.42 -0.76 -12.02
CA VAL A 296 1.33 -2.22 -12.27
C VAL A 296 2.65 -2.93 -11.98
N ALA A 297 3.80 -2.28 -12.28
CA ALA A 297 5.10 -2.85 -11.95
C ALA A 297 5.32 -2.88 -10.43
N ASP A 298 5.06 -1.78 -9.74
CA ASP A 298 5.21 -1.66 -8.29
C ASP A 298 4.31 -2.69 -7.56
N SER A 299 3.05 -2.84 -8.00
CA SER A 299 2.16 -3.88 -7.46
C SER A 299 2.66 -5.29 -7.74
N SER A 300 3.28 -5.53 -8.91
CA SER A 300 3.82 -6.84 -9.27
C SER A 300 5.03 -7.27 -8.46
N ASP A 301 5.75 -6.32 -7.85
CA ASP A 301 6.87 -6.62 -6.95
C ASP A 301 6.38 -7.25 -5.62
N ASN A 302 5.10 -7.05 -5.28
CA ASN A 302 4.49 -7.67 -4.10
C ASN A 302 3.96 -9.10 -4.34
N VAL A 303 4.07 -9.63 -5.56
CA VAL A 303 3.64 -10.99 -5.87
C VAL A 303 4.73 -12.00 -5.49
N ALA A 304 4.35 -13.10 -4.85
CA ALA A 304 5.26 -14.18 -4.51
C ALA A 304 5.94 -14.80 -5.75
N ASP A 305 7.19 -15.26 -5.61
CA ASP A 305 7.86 -15.98 -6.69
C ASP A 305 7.06 -17.23 -7.09
N SER A 306 7.00 -17.48 -8.40
CA SER A 306 6.25 -18.62 -8.95
C SER A 306 6.63 -19.99 -8.35
N ALA A 307 7.86 -20.15 -7.86
CA ALA A 307 8.32 -21.34 -7.17
C ALA A 307 7.71 -21.47 -5.76
N ASP A 308 7.54 -20.35 -5.06
CA ASP A 308 6.91 -20.30 -3.75
C ASP A 308 5.41 -20.58 -3.88
N VAL A 309 4.73 -19.95 -4.85
CA VAL A 309 3.32 -20.23 -5.17
C VAL A 309 3.10 -21.71 -5.49
N ALA A 310 3.96 -22.30 -6.34
CA ALA A 310 3.87 -23.71 -6.70
C ALA A 310 4.16 -24.65 -5.52
N ALA A 311 5.01 -24.24 -4.59
CA ALA A 311 5.33 -25.00 -3.38
C ALA A 311 4.17 -24.94 -2.36
N ALA A 312 3.59 -23.76 -2.14
CA ALA A 312 2.40 -23.57 -1.31
C ALA A 312 1.22 -24.43 -1.83
N ALA A 313 0.91 -24.34 -3.12
CA ALA A 313 -0.17 -25.11 -3.74
C ALA A 313 0.05 -26.64 -3.71
N ALA A 314 1.29 -27.11 -3.51
CA ALA A 314 1.60 -28.54 -3.35
C ALA A 314 1.47 -29.04 -1.90
N ALA A 315 1.40 -28.13 -0.93
CA ALA A 315 1.25 -28.44 0.49
C ALA A 315 -0.22 -28.62 0.91
N ASP A 316 -1.16 -28.03 0.18
CA ASP A 316 -2.63 -28.17 0.33
C ASP A 316 -3.21 -29.47 -0.27
#